data_AF-A0AAV5NUB5-F1
#
_entry.id   AF-A0AAV5NUB5-F1
#
_cell.length_a   1.000
_cell.length_b   1.000
_cell.length_c   1.000
_cell.angle_alpha   90.00
_cell.angle_beta   90.00
_cell.angle_gamma   90.00
#
_symmetry.space_group_name_H-M   'P 1'
#
loop_
_entity.id
_entity.type
_entity.pdbx_description
1 polymer ?
#
loop_
_entity_poly.entity_id
_entity_poly.type
_entity_poly.pdbx_seq_one_letter_code
_entity_poly.pdbx_strand_id
1 'polypeptide(L)'
;MTKAIHTMIRVLNLDRSIQFYSTALGLELADQYEFDGFTLTYLRDPNSGFEVELTLNHGRDSPYEHGDAYGHLAVCIDNIEQTHHSLTEAGFTPTPVKSMQHNNKTMATFFFLTDPDGYKIEFLQKHGRFQ
;
A
#
# COMPACT_ATOMS: atom_id res chain seq x y z
N MET A 1 -0.06 -23.73 12.33
CA MET A 1 -0.68 -22.38 12.41
C MET A 1 -0.51 -21.74 11.05
N THR A 2 -1.55 -21.11 10.51
CA THR A 2 -1.50 -20.38 9.24
C THR A 2 -1.03 -18.94 9.49
N LYS A 3 -0.24 -18.37 8.58
CA LYS A 3 0.31 -17.00 8.66
C LYS A 3 -0.04 -16.24 7.37
N ALA A 4 -0.51 -15.00 7.49
CA ALA A 4 -0.65 -14.10 6.35
C ALA A 4 0.74 -13.63 5.90
N ILE A 5 1.03 -13.74 4.60
CA ILE A 5 2.37 -13.49 4.04
C ILE A 5 2.40 -12.41 2.97
N HIS A 6 1.31 -12.21 2.22
CA HIS A 6 1.24 -11.13 1.24
C HIS A 6 -0.19 -10.66 1.00
N THR A 7 -0.31 -9.46 0.42
CA THR A 7 -1.47 -9.05 -0.37
C THR A 7 -1.05 -8.97 -1.83
N MET A 8 -1.93 -9.39 -2.73
CA MET A 8 -1.65 -9.37 -4.17
C MET A 8 -2.58 -8.37 -4.87
N ILE A 9 -2.00 -7.54 -5.73
CA ILE A 9 -2.72 -6.63 -6.62
C ILE A 9 -2.20 -6.75 -8.05
N ARG A 10 -3.03 -6.34 -9.01
CA ARG A 10 -2.63 -6.31 -10.42
C ARG A 10 -2.25 -4.89 -10.80
N VAL A 11 -1.14 -4.74 -11.52
CA VAL A 11 -0.62 -3.44 -11.93
C VAL A 11 -0.47 -3.39 -13.44
N LEU A 12 -0.61 -2.20 -14.02
CA LEU A 12 -0.45 -1.97 -15.45
C LEU A 12 1.00 -1.62 -15.82
N ASN A 13 1.75 -1.03 -14.90
CA ASN A 13 3.14 -0.66 -15.12
C ASN A 13 3.98 -0.96 -13.88
N LEU A 14 4.87 -1.94 -14.00
CA LEU A 14 5.62 -2.47 -12.87
C LEU A 14 6.59 -1.44 -12.28
N ASP A 15 7.37 -0.73 -13.11
CA ASP A 15 8.35 0.25 -12.63
C ASP A 15 7.70 1.39 -11.85
N ARG A 16 6.58 1.91 -12.36
CA ARG A 16 5.80 2.96 -11.70
C ARG A 16 5.27 2.49 -10.35
N SER A 17 4.80 1.24 -10.25
CA SER A 17 4.31 0.66 -9.00
C SER A 17 5.45 0.40 -8.02
N ILE A 18 6.60 -0.14 -8.46
CA ILE A 18 7.79 -0.34 -7.61
C ILE A 18 8.25 1.01 -7.05
N GLN A 19 8.37 2.04 -7.89
CA GLN A 19 8.77 3.37 -7.45
C GLN A 19 7.78 3.95 -6.43
N PHE A 20 6.48 3.79 -6.67
CA PHE A 20 5.45 4.23 -5.73
C PHE A 20 5.60 3.55 -4.37
N TYR A 21 5.67 2.22 -4.33
CA TYR A 21 5.74 1.46 -3.07
C TYR A 21 7.08 1.67 -2.34
N SER A 22 8.17 1.83 -3.07
CA SER A 22 9.47 2.18 -2.50
C SER A 22 9.44 3.57 -1.87
N THR A 23 8.89 4.57 -2.56
CA THR A 23 8.87 5.95 -2.04
C THR A 23 7.84 6.13 -0.92
N ALA A 24 6.63 5.58 -1.10
CA ALA A 24 5.52 5.84 -0.19
C ALA A 24 5.56 4.97 1.08
N LEU A 25 6.05 3.74 0.96
CA LEU A 25 6.06 2.75 2.05
C LEU A 25 7.47 2.29 2.45
N GLY A 26 8.52 2.70 1.74
CA GLY A 26 9.88 2.23 2.01
C GLY A 26 10.11 0.76 1.65
N LEU A 27 9.27 0.16 0.79
CA LEU A 27 9.41 -1.26 0.43
C LEU A 27 10.54 -1.46 -0.58
N GLU A 28 11.24 -2.57 -0.44
CA GLU A 28 12.34 -2.97 -1.32
C GLU A 28 11.98 -4.24 -2.10
N LEU A 29 12.62 -4.44 -3.24
CA LEU A 29 12.47 -5.66 -4.03
C LEU A 29 12.95 -6.88 -3.23
N ALA A 30 12.02 -7.76 -2.90
CA ALA A 30 12.30 -9.02 -2.22
C ALA A 30 12.63 -10.12 -3.22
N ASP A 31 11.83 -10.25 -4.27
CA ASP A 31 11.99 -11.26 -5.31
C ASP A 31 11.18 -10.92 -6.57
N GLN A 32 11.54 -11.54 -7.70
CA GLN A 32 10.82 -11.39 -8.96
C GLN A 32 10.87 -12.67 -9.78
N TYR A 33 9.72 -13.05 -10.31
CA TYR A 33 9.55 -14.25 -11.12
C TYR A 33 8.82 -13.90 -12.42
N GLU A 34 9.43 -14.24 -13.56
CA GLU A 34 8.83 -14.07 -14.88
C GLU A 34 8.32 -15.42 -15.40
N PHE A 35 7.08 -15.41 -15.89
CA PHE A 35 6.39 -16.56 -16.48
C PHE A 35 5.90 -16.21 -17.88
N ASP A 36 5.40 -17.23 -18.58
CA ASP A 36 4.69 -17.00 -19.84
C ASP A 36 3.38 -16.25 -19.56
N GLY A 37 3.31 -15.00 -20.04
CA GLY A 37 2.12 -14.14 -19.95
C GLY A 37 2.02 -13.27 -18.70
N PHE A 38 2.87 -13.42 -17.68
CA PHE A 38 2.84 -12.54 -16.50
C PHE A 38 4.17 -12.50 -15.72
N THR A 39 4.35 -11.45 -14.92
CA THR A 39 5.46 -11.29 -13.98
C THR A 39 4.91 -11.06 -12.58
N LEU A 40 5.48 -11.76 -11.59
CA LEU A 40 5.25 -11.54 -10.16
C LEU A 40 6.43 -10.79 -9.57
N THR A 41 6.16 -9.72 -8.82
CA THR A 41 7.18 -8.94 -8.12
C THR A 41 6.77 -8.76 -6.68
N TYR A 42 7.65 -9.13 -5.77
CA TYR A 42 7.42 -9.07 -4.33
C TYR A 42 8.19 -7.90 -3.73
N LEU A 43 7.49 -7.02 -3.03
CA LEU A 43 8.07 -5.89 -2.32
C LEU A 43 7.86 -6.05 -0.81
N ARG A 44 8.88 -5.77 0.01
CA ARG A 44 8.77 -5.87 1.47
C ARG A 44 9.63 -4.86 2.21
N ASP A 45 9.23 -4.55 3.43
CA ASP A 45 10.12 -3.96 4.42
C ASP A 45 11.07 -5.07 4.91
N PRO A 46 12.40 -4.87 4.91
CA PRO A 46 13.37 -5.84 5.42
C PRO A 46 13.09 -6.31 6.87
N ASN A 47 12.37 -5.52 7.66
CA ASN A 47 12.00 -5.81 9.05
C ASN A 47 10.62 -6.48 9.19
N SER A 48 9.88 -6.63 8.08
CA SER A 48 8.56 -7.24 8.04
C SER A 48 8.58 -8.56 7.27
N GLY A 49 7.77 -9.52 7.72
CA GLY A 49 7.55 -10.77 7.02
C GLY A 49 6.31 -10.77 6.11
N PHE A 50 5.72 -9.60 5.85
CA PHE A 50 4.56 -9.42 4.98
C PHE A 50 4.96 -8.65 3.72
N GLU A 51 4.44 -9.08 2.56
CA GLU A 51 4.86 -8.58 1.25
C GLU A 51 3.67 -7.97 0.48
N VAL A 52 3.97 -7.01 -0.40
CA VAL A 52 3.08 -6.58 -1.46
C VAL A 52 3.49 -7.31 -2.74
N GLU A 53 2.64 -8.20 -3.22
CA GLU A 53 2.81 -8.90 -4.49
C GLU A 53 2.15 -8.08 -5.61
N LEU A 54 2.95 -7.67 -6.59
CA LEU A 54 2.51 -7.02 -7.81
C LEU A 54 2.49 -8.04 -8.94
N THR A 55 1.34 -8.19 -9.59
CA THR A 55 1.23 -8.99 -10.83
C THR A 55 1.04 -8.09 -12.03
N LEU A 56 2.01 -8.15 -12.95
CA LEU A 56 1.92 -7.56 -14.27
C LEU A 56 1.50 -8.65 -15.27
N ASN A 57 0.32 -8.54 -15.89
CA ASN A 57 -0.05 -9.41 -17.01
C ASN A 57 0.52 -8.84 -18.31
N HIS A 58 1.30 -9.63 -19.03
CA HIS A 58 1.94 -9.21 -20.29
C HIS A 58 0.88 -8.88 -21.34
N GLY A 59 1.11 -7.80 -22.09
CA GLY A 59 0.18 -7.35 -23.13
C GLY A 59 -1.11 -6.70 -22.65
N ARG A 60 -1.33 -6.59 -21.32
CA ARG A 60 -2.44 -5.79 -20.79
C ARG A 60 -2.13 -4.30 -20.99
N ASP A 61 -3.02 -3.60 -21.68
CA ASP A 61 -2.91 -2.17 -22.03
C ASP A 61 -4.02 -1.29 -21.42
N SER A 62 -5.03 -1.93 -20.82
CA SER A 62 -6.20 -1.29 -20.21
C SER A 62 -6.15 -1.41 -18.69
N PRO A 63 -6.57 -0.37 -17.93
CA PRO A 63 -6.68 -0.45 -16.48
C PRO A 63 -7.54 -1.62 -16.01
N TYR A 64 -7.29 -2.10 -14.79
CA TYR A 64 -8.16 -3.07 -14.14
C TYR A 64 -9.42 -2.38 -13.61
N GLU A 65 -10.57 -3.06 -13.70
CA GLU A 65 -11.80 -2.57 -13.09
C GLU A 65 -11.77 -2.83 -11.58
N HIS A 66 -12.05 -1.79 -10.80
CA HIS A 66 -12.21 -1.90 -9.35
C HIS A 66 -13.68 -2.14 -9.01
N GLY A 67 -13.95 -3.21 -8.28
CA GLY A 67 -15.24 -3.42 -7.63
C GLY A 67 -15.35 -2.65 -6.31
N ASP A 68 -16.46 -2.82 -5.62
CA ASP A 68 -16.75 -2.21 -4.31
C ASP A 68 -16.36 -3.11 -3.11
N ALA A 69 -15.95 -4.35 -3.37
CA ALA A 69 -15.63 -5.33 -2.33
C ALA A 69 -14.26 -5.12 -1.68
N TYR A 70 -13.24 -4.73 -2.46
CA TYR A 70 -11.89 -4.50 -1.94
C TYR A 70 -11.80 -3.11 -1.31
N GLY A 71 -11.43 -3.05 -0.03
CA GLY A 71 -11.30 -1.81 0.72
C GLY A 71 -9.95 -1.12 0.50
N HIS A 72 -8.90 -1.68 1.11
CA HIS A 72 -7.54 -1.13 1.10
C HIS A 72 -6.54 -2.10 1.75
N LEU A 73 -5.25 -1.85 1.54
CA LEU A 73 -4.17 -2.29 2.42
C LEU A 73 -4.01 -1.26 3.54
N ALA A 74 -3.79 -1.69 4.79
CA ALA A 74 -3.49 -0.78 5.90
C ALA A 74 -2.04 -0.95 6.35
N VAL A 75 -1.37 0.17 6.62
CA VAL A 75 -0.01 0.23 7.16
C VAL A 75 0.00 1.09 8.42
N CYS A 76 0.91 0.78 9.33
CA CYS A 76 1.02 1.47 10.61
C CYS A 76 2.26 2.36 10.64
N ILE A 77 2.10 3.60 11.09
CA ILE A 77 3.14 4.63 11.09
C ILE A 77 3.29 5.28 12.47
N ASP A 78 4.52 5.72 12.78
CA ASP A 78 4.84 6.35 14.07
C ASP A 78 4.35 7.79 14.19
N ASN A 79 4.36 8.57 13.10
CA ASN A 79 3.97 9.97 13.11
C ASN A 79 3.21 10.35 11.83
N ILE A 80 1.90 10.56 11.98
CA ILE A 80 1.00 10.81 10.87
C ILE A 80 1.24 12.15 10.18
N GLU A 81 1.51 13.22 10.94
CA GLU A 81 1.74 14.55 10.37
C GLU A 81 3.05 14.58 9.58
N GLN A 82 4.11 13.99 10.13
CA GLN A 82 5.39 13.89 9.45
C GLN A 82 5.27 13.05 8.17
N THR A 83 4.62 11.89 8.24
CA THR A 83 4.45 11.01 7.07
C THR A 83 3.61 11.69 5.98
N HIS A 84 2.50 12.32 6.37
CA HIS A 84 1.62 13.05 5.45
C HIS A 84 2.37 14.18 4.72
N HIS A 85 3.17 14.95 5.48
CA HIS A 85 4.00 16.01 4.92
C HIS A 85 5.06 15.47 3.96
N SER A 86 5.84 14.47 4.36
CA SER A 86 6.90 13.88 3.52
C SER A 86 6.35 13.29 2.21
N LEU A 87 5.18 12.64 2.25
CA LEU A 87 4.53 12.13 1.03
C LEU A 87 4.08 13.27 0.11
N THR A 88 3.56 14.36 0.69
CA THR A 88 3.18 15.56 -0.08
C THR A 88 4.40 16.20 -0.75
N GLU A 89 5.52 16.33 -0.03
CA GLU A 89 6.78 16.85 -0.59
C GLU A 89 7.36 15.95 -1.69
N ALA A 90 7.16 14.63 -1.58
CA ALA A 90 7.51 13.67 -2.63
C ALA A 90 6.60 13.73 -3.87
N GLY A 91 5.62 14.62 -3.91
CA GLY A 91 4.73 14.85 -5.05
C GLY A 91 3.47 13.97 -5.05
N PHE A 92 3.21 13.24 -3.96
CA PHE A 92 1.96 12.50 -3.81
C PHE A 92 0.81 13.39 -3.35
N THR A 93 -0.42 12.89 -3.48
CA THR A 93 -1.64 13.58 -3.07
C THR A 93 -2.41 12.78 -2.00
N PRO A 94 -1.85 12.62 -0.78
CA PRO A 94 -2.58 11.95 0.31
C PRO A 94 -3.85 12.72 0.66
N THR A 95 -4.91 12.01 1.05
CA THR A 95 -6.15 12.65 1.52
C THR A 95 -5.89 13.44 2.80
N PRO A 96 -6.74 14.40 3.20
CA PRO A 96 -6.64 15.03 4.51
C PRO A 96 -6.64 14.00 5.64
N VAL A 97 -5.86 14.25 6.69
CA VAL A 97 -5.83 13.44 7.90
C VAL A 97 -7.21 13.51 8.58
N LYS A 98 -7.71 12.35 9.02
CA LYS A 98 -9.00 12.21 9.70
C LYS A 98 -8.81 11.43 11.00
N SER A 99 -9.61 11.78 12.00
CA SER A 99 -9.71 11.05 13.27
C SER A 99 -11.10 10.47 13.43
N MET A 100 -11.18 9.15 13.60
CA MET A 100 -12.42 8.43 13.92
C MET A 100 -12.58 8.31 15.43
N GLN A 101 -13.76 8.69 15.92
CA GLN A 101 -14.16 8.56 17.32
C GLN A 101 -15.17 7.43 17.47
N HIS A 102 -15.01 6.61 18.51
CA HIS A 102 -16.00 5.61 18.91
C HIS A 102 -16.18 5.67 20.43
N ASN A 103 -17.41 5.86 20.90
CA ASN A 103 -17.74 6.00 22.32
C ASN A 103 -16.89 7.06 23.05
N ASN A 104 -16.77 8.26 22.46
CA ASN A 104 -15.96 9.38 22.97
C ASN A 104 -14.46 9.07 23.15
N LYS A 105 -13.95 8.03 22.48
CA LYS A 105 -12.53 7.70 22.43
C LYS A 105 -12.05 7.73 20.99
N THR A 106 -10.82 8.20 20.79
CA THR A 106 -10.19 8.12 19.47
C THR A 106 -9.92 6.66 19.16
N MET A 107 -10.50 6.17 18.07
CA MET A 107 -10.35 4.80 17.60
C MET A 107 -9.17 4.69 16.63
N ALA A 108 -9.01 5.69 15.76
CA ALA A 108 -8.00 5.72 14.70
C ALA A 108 -7.78 7.16 14.23
N THR A 109 -6.53 7.49 13.87
CA THR A 109 -6.19 8.69 13.10
C THR A 109 -5.43 8.22 11.87
N PHE A 110 -5.92 8.57 10.68
CA PHE A 110 -5.44 8.01 9.42
C PHE A 110 -5.61 8.99 8.25
N PHE A 111 -4.92 8.69 7.15
CA PHE A 111 -5.21 9.22 5.83
C PHE A 111 -5.11 8.09 4.80
N PHE A 112 -5.58 8.34 3.58
CA PHE A 112 -5.42 7.44 2.46
C PHE A 112 -4.45 8.01 1.43
N LEU A 113 -3.67 7.12 0.81
CA LEU A 113 -2.98 7.38 -0.45
C LEU A 113 -3.45 6.35 -1.48
N THR A 114 -3.70 6.81 -2.71
CA THR A 114 -4.08 5.91 -3.81
C THR A 114 -2.85 5.65 -4.66
N ASP A 115 -2.59 4.37 -4.96
CA ASP A 115 -1.51 3.95 -5.84
C ASP A 115 -1.80 4.32 -7.31
N PRO A 116 -0.82 4.12 -8.22
CA PRO A 116 -0.98 4.49 -9.63
C PRO A 116 -2.06 3.72 -10.40
N ASP A 117 -2.56 2.61 -9.84
CA ASP A 117 -3.53 1.73 -10.45
C ASP A 117 -4.90 1.79 -9.74
N GLY A 118 -5.06 2.64 -8.72
CA GLY A 118 -6.32 2.96 -8.05
C GLY A 118 -6.53 2.26 -6.70
N TYR A 119 -5.58 1.46 -6.23
CA TYR A 119 -5.64 0.79 -4.94
C TYR A 119 -5.39 1.76 -3.80
N LYS A 120 -6.27 1.74 -2.80
CA LYS A 120 -6.13 2.58 -1.61
C LYS A 120 -5.20 1.93 -0.59
N ILE A 121 -4.34 2.74 0.01
CA ILE A 121 -3.54 2.38 1.19
C ILE A 121 -3.94 3.31 2.35
N GLU A 122 -4.35 2.72 3.46
CA GLU A 122 -4.62 3.42 4.72
C GLU A 122 -3.33 3.55 5.52
N PHE A 123 -2.92 4.78 5.80
CA PHE A 123 -1.82 5.09 6.71
C PHE A 123 -2.40 5.40 8.08
N LEU A 124 -2.15 4.51 9.04
CA LEU A 124 -2.74 4.57 10.38
C LEU A 124 -1.69 4.93 11.43
N GLN A 125 -1.93 6.01 12.18
CA GLN A 125 -1.14 6.37 13.34
C GLN A 125 -1.14 5.24 14.36
N LYS A 126 0.04 4.83 14.86
CA LYS A 126 0.17 3.88 15.97
C LYS A 126 -0.70 4.31 17.14
N HIS A 127 -1.66 3.45 17.50
CA HIS A 127 -2.61 3.66 18.57
C HIS A 127 -3.33 2.36 18.94
N GLY A 128 -3.63 2.19 20.24
CA GLY A 128 -4.45 1.08 20.73
C GLY A 128 -3.82 -0.29 20.44
N ARG A 129 -4.49 -1.09 19.60
CA ARG A 129 -4.04 -2.45 19.21
C ARG A 129 -2.96 -2.47 18.11
N PHE A 130 -2.72 -1.34 17.47
CA PHE A 130 -1.73 -1.19 16.41
C PHE A 130 -0.53 -0.44 17.00
N GLN A 131 0.42 -1.20 17.55
CA GLN A 131 1.68 -0.73 18.15
C GLN A 131 2.86 -1.34 17.39
#